data_AF-A0A5P2DD43-F1
#
_entry.id   AF-A0A5P2DD43-F1
#
_cell.length_a   1.000
_cell.length_b   1.000
_cell.length_c   1.000
_cell.angle_alpha   90.00
_cell.angle_beta   90.00
_cell.angle_gamma   90.00
#
_symmetry.space_group_name_H-M   'P 1'
#
loop_
_entity.id
_entity.type
_entity.pdbx_description
1 polymer ?
#
loop_
_entity_poly.entity_id
_entity_poly.type
_entity_poly.pdbx_seq_one_letter_code
_entity_poly.pdbx_strand_id
1 'polypeptide(L)'
;MARLNHLVVVVPGIGGSVLQTPKGAARWDEHRRRFVAAATRPGRLRLDKHPDLVPVGLLPDITLIGPFVVPGYDRLVRQICNHFDDVRVDVSRPGRAPDTRADLVLFPYDFRQSIQHAAERLAADVAARLDGEHTGARRRRVIVVAHSMGGLVARYWMGPLGGAADCEALVTLGTPHRGAPKALEVLGNGLVVGRKRLVGLTRVLRQWPSAYELLPRYPVVGRPAGDAPLKPSELHAGATGGASFAKQAKLAFGVHEDIEETWTRLHQRPDGPEVTAVFGRGHSTLQHALLSPSGLKVTKDSADWLPNPDWHGDGTVPAISAIPIEQNDRRARRAVPVRHMALASSSVVVDILAEYTGEPLDSVRGDTLDEPWLGLDLEETVLSDDPVPVGVTLHGAYADEWTQVRVRARPHDGPREAGAGTGWLPCAEASDGRWLGHLPPLDAGSYTVEVSATGLPVVSRLSAGDVLGVLDPETTDADTDDDQDGDGDGDGDA
;
A
#
# COMPACT_ATOMS: atom_id res chain seq x y z
N MET A 1 0.55 25.78 -4.57
CA MET A 1 0.75 24.38 -4.16
C MET A 1 2.24 24.10 -4.20
N ALA A 2 2.70 22.95 -3.71
CA ALA A 2 4.12 22.61 -3.74
C ALA A 2 4.56 22.18 -5.14
N ARG A 3 5.85 22.33 -5.47
CA ARG A 3 6.46 21.76 -6.68
C ARG A 3 7.23 20.49 -6.34
N LEU A 4 7.35 19.57 -7.29
CA LEU A 4 8.21 18.40 -7.14
C LEU A 4 9.68 18.82 -7.19
N ASN A 5 10.45 18.50 -6.14
CA ASN A 5 11.89 18.78 -6.07
C ASN A 5 12.75 17.66 -6.68
N HIS A 6 12.16 16.49 -6.86
CA HIS A 6 12.81 15.27 -7.32
C HIS A 6 12.16 14.78 -8.61
N LEU A 7 12.95 14.08 -9.44
CA LEU A 7 12.43 13.32 -10.56
C LEU A 7 11.65 12.12 -10.02
N VAL A 8 10.33 12.12 -10.16
CA VAL A 8 9.48 11.00 -9.73
C VAL A 8 9.36 10.00 -10.89
N VAL A 9 9.73 8.74 -10.66
CA VAL A 9 9.60 7.66 -11.65
C VAL A 9 8.56 6.65 -11.20
N VAL A 10 7.50 6.48 -11.98
CA VAL A 10 6.43 5.50 -11.72
C VAL A 10 6.73 4.21 -12.48
N VAL A 11 6.95 3.12 -11.72
CA VAL A 11 7.25 1.78 -12.26
C VAL A 11 6.05 0.85 -12.02
N PRO A 12 5.39 0.35 -13.08
CA PRO A 12 4.18 -0.44 -12.95
C PRO A 12 4.44 -1.90 -12.53
N GLY A 13 3.37 -2.61 -12.19
CA GLY A 13 3.38 -4.04 -11.92
C GLY A 13 3.29 -4.88 -13.20
N ILE A 14 3.23 -6.20 -13.03
CA ILE A 14 3.03 -7.14 -14.13
C ILE A 14 1.72 -6.84 -14.88
N GLY A 15 1.78 -6.70 -16.20
CA GLY A 15 0.62 -6.30 -17.02
C GLY A 15 0.30 -4.81 -17.01
N GLY A 16 1.01 -3.98 -16.23
CA GLY A 16 0.72 -2.55 -16.09
C GLY A 16 1.29 -1.64 -17.19
N SER A 17 1.82 -2.21 -18.28
CA SER A 17 2.35 -1.47 -19.43
C SER A 17 1.59 -1.85 -20.71
N VAL A 18 1.35 -0.88 -21.59
CA VAL A 18 0.86 -1.12 -22.96
C VAL A 18 2.00 -1.66 -23.81
N LEU A 19 1.78 -2.80 -24.48
CA LEU A 19 2.78 -3.45 -25.35
C LEU A 19 2.31 -3.46 -26.81
N GLN A 20 3.17 -3.01 -27.70
CA GLN A 20 2.94 -2.96 -29.15
C GLN A 20 4.02 -3.74 -29.91
N THR A 21 3.74 -4.14 -31.15
CA THR A 21 4.82 -4.57 -32.05
C THR A 21 5.68 -3.35 -32.45
N PRO A 22 6.90 -3.54 -32.98
CA PRO A 22 7.71 -2.43 -33.50
C PRO A 22 7.01 -1.63 -34.61
N LYS A 23 6.01 -2.22 -35.28
CA LYS A 23 5.16 -1.56 -36.30
C LYS A 23 3.96 -0.80 -35.70
N GLY A 24 3.88 -0.66 -34.38
CA GLY A 24 2.82 0.06 -33.67
C GLY A 24 1.51 -0.72 -33.44
N ALA A 25 1.46 -2.01 -33.77
CA ALA A 25 0.24 -2.80 -33.58
C ALA A 25 0.13 -3.25 -32.11
N ALA A 26 -0.87 -2.75 -31.39
CA ALA A 26 -1.08 -3.11 -29.99
C ALA A 26 -1.39 -4.60 -29.79
N ARG A 27 -0.70 -5.20 -28.81
CA ARG A 27 -0.84 -6.60 -28.39
C ARG A 27 -1.41 -6.72 -26.98
N TRP A 28 -1.18 -5.72 -26.13
CA TRP A 28 -1.76 -5.55 -24.81
C TRP A 28 -2.03 -4.07 -24.57
N ASP A 29 -3.29 -3.69 -24.34
CA ASP A 29 -3.72 -2.31 -24.19
C ASP A 29 -5.06 -2.21 -23.42
N GLU A 30 -5.53 -0.98 -23.25
CA GLU A 30 -6.73 -0.57 -22.52
C GLU A 30 -8.06 -0.94 -23.17
N HIS A 31 -8.05 -1.33 -24.45
CA HIS A 31 -9.31 -1.60 -25.13
C HIS A 31 -9.91 -2.90 -24.61
N ARG A 32 -11.13 -2.81 -24.05
CA ARG A 32 -11.94 -3.94 -23.56
C ARG A 32 -11.92 -5.18 -24.46
N ARG A 33 -12.06 -5.00 -25.78
CA ARG A 33 -12.02 -6.11 -26.76
C ARG A 33 -10.67 -6.82 -26.81
N ARG A 34 -9.57 -6.11 -26.53
CA ARG A 34 -8.19 -6.60 -26.57
C ARG A 34 -7.74 -7.17 -25.21
N PHE A 35 -8.21 -6.62 -24.10
CA PHE A 35 -8.10 -7.23 -22.76
C PHE A 35 -8.84 -8.59 -22.71
N VAL A 36 -10.09 -8.63 -23.20
CA VAL A 36 -10.84 -9.90 -23.39
C VAL A 36 -10.21 -10.77 -24.49
N ALA A 37 -9.60 -10.18 -25.53
CA ALA A 37 -8.84 -10.95 -26.53
C ALA A 37 -7.54 -11.54 -25.98
N ALA A 38 -6.90 -10.99 -24.96
CA ALA A 38 -5.74 -11.61 -24.34
C ALA A 38 -6.15 -12.87 -23.57
N ALA A 39 -7.36 -12.89 -22.98
CA ALA A 39 -7.95 -14.09 -22.40
C ALA A 39 -8.40 -15.13 -23.45
N THR A 40 -8.86 -14.70 -24.64
CA THR A 40 -9.39 -15.60 -25.70
C THR A 40 -8.38 -15.93 -26.82
N ARG A 41 -7.29 -15.17 -26.96
CA ARG A 41 -6.16 -15.34 -27.90
C ARG A 41 -4.82 -15.04 -27.20
N PRO A 42 -4.47 -15.79 -26.14
CA PRO A 42 -3.29 -15.51 -25.31
C PRO A 42 -1.97 -15.59 -26.11
N GLY A 43 -1.96 -16.28 -27.25
CA GLY A 43 -0.82 -16.41 -28.14
C GLY A 43 -0.17 -15.09 -28.60
N ARG A 44 -0.86 -13.95 -28.47
CA ARG A 44 -0.35 -12.60 -28.79
C ARG A 44 0.71 -12.09 -27.83
N LEU A 45 0.84 -12.69 -26.64
CA LEU A 45 1.82 -12.30 -25.62
C LEU A 45 2.93 -13.35 -25.44
N ARG A 46 2.96 -14.36 -26.33
CA ARG A 46 4.01 -15.36 -26.32
C ARG A 46 5.36 -14.72 -26.56
N LEU A 47 6.30 -14.98 -25.65
CA LEU A 47 7.65 -14.43 -25.74
C LEU A 47 8.41 -15.01 -26.94
N ASP A 48 8.22 -16.30 -27.22
CA ASP A 48 8.86 -17.00 -28.34
C ASP A 48 8.40 -16.54 -29.72
N LYS A 49 7.15 -16.04 -29.83
CA LYS A 49 6.60 -15.53 -31.11
C LYS A 49 6.76 -14.03 -31.28
N HIS A 50 6.81 -13.29 -30.18
CA HIS A 50 6.87 -11.84 -30.15
C HIS A 50 7.90 -11.39 -29.11
N PRO A 51 9.20 -11.66 -29.35
CA PRO A 51 10.27 -11.33 -28.41
C PRO A 51 10.54 -9.81 -28.30
N ASP A 52 10.06 -9.04 -29.27
CA ASP A 52 10.41 -7.66 -29.58
C ASP A 52 9.26 -6.66 -29.31
N LEU A 53 8.34 -6.98 -28.39
CA LEU A 53 7.27 -6.03 -28.07
C LEU A 53 7.85 -4.79 -27.39
N VAL A 54 7.36 -3.63 -27.84
CA VAL A 54 7.79 -2.32 -27.38
C VAL A 54 6.78 -1.80 -26.36
N PRO A 55 7.21 -1.48 -25.13
CA PRO A 55 6.37 -0.79 -24.16
C PRO A 55 6.25 0.70 -24.50
N VAL A 56 5.02 1.24 -24.48
CA VAL A 56 4.74 2.60 -25.00
C VAL A 56 3.99 3.53 -24.05
N GLY A 57 3.45 3.00 -22.96
CA GLY A 57 2.70 3.74 -21.94
C GLY A 57 2.29 2.84 -20.79
N LEU A 58 1.93 3.42 -19.65
CA LEU A 58 1.29 2.66 -18.57
C LEU A 58 -0.14 2.29 -18.97
N LEU A 59 -0.67 1.22 -18.39
CA LEU A 59 -2.04 0.81 -18.63
C LEU A 59 -2.99 1.84 -17.97
N PRO A 60 -3.86 2.51 -18.75
CA PRO A 60 -4.86 3.43 -18.20
C PRO A 60 -6.00 2.66 -17.53
N ASP A 61 -6.95 3.38 -16.93
CA ASP A 61 -8.12 2.78 -16.29
C ASP A 61 -8.97 1.99 -17.32
N ILE A 62 -9.31 0.73 -17.02
CA ILE A 62 -10.10 -0.12 -17.95
C ILE A 62 -11.56 -0.16 -17.53
N THR A 63 -12.46 0.35 -18.38
CA THR A 63 -13.93 0.26 -18.19
C THR A 63 -14.49 -1.05 -18.79
N LEU A 64 -15.12 -1.93 -17.98
CA LEU A 64 -15.50 -3.29 -18.43
C LEU A 64 -16.97 -3.50 -18.87
N ILE A 65 -17.96 -2.78 -18.34
CA ILE A 65 -19.39 -2.56 -18.76
C ILE A 65 -20.08 -2.00 -17.49
N GLY A 66 -20.91 -0.95 -17.58
CA GLY A 66 -21.55 -0.36 -16.39
C GLY A 66 -20.51 0.21 -15.40
N PRO A 67 -20.83 0.53 -14.14
CA PRO A 67 -19.95 1.27 -13.22
C PRO A 67 -18.64 0.55 -12.82
N PHE A 68 -18.30 -0.58 -13.43
CA PHE A 68 -17.13 -1.39 -13.12
C PHE A 68 -15.89 -0.95 -13.90
N VAL A 69 -14.97 -0.27 -13.20
CA VAL A 69 -13.63 0.14 -13.68
C VAL A 69 -12.55 -0.69 -12.98
N VAL A 70 -11.61 -1.26 -13.75
CA VAL A 70 -10.39 -1.85 -13.20
C VAL A 70 -9.35 -0.73 -13.08
N PRO A 71 -8.82 -0.45 -11.87
CA PRO A 71 -7.86 0.63 -11.68
C PRO A 71 -6.59 0.40 -12.50
N GLY A 72 -6.25 1.39 -13.33
CA GLY A 72 -4.97 1.55 -13.99
C GLY A 72 -4.16 2.63 -13.29
N TYR A 73 -3.29 3.31 -14.04
CA TYR A 73 -2.39 4.32 -13.49
C TYR A 73 -2.91 5.77 -13.64
N ASP A 74 -4.01 6.00 -14.37
CA ASP A 74 -4.52 7.35 -14.64
C ASP A 74 -4.92 8.09 -13.36
N ARG A 75 -5.49 7.37 -12.39
CA ARG A 75 -5.88 7.97 -11.11
C ARG A 75 -4.65 8.46 -10.33
N LEU A 76 -3.59 7.67 -10.27
CA LEU A 76 -2.33 8.08 -9.61
C LEU A 76 -1.74 9.31 -10.29
N VAL A 77 -1.61 9.27 -11.61
CA VAL A 77 -1.03 10.40 -12.37
C VAL A 77 -1.86 11.66 -12.17
N ARG A 78 -3.19 11.56 -12.22
CA ARG A 78 -4.09 12.69 -11.91
C ARG A 78 -3.93 13.20 -10.48
N GLN A 79 -3.81 12.32 -9.49
CA GLN A 79 -3.62 12.71 -8.10
C GLN A 79 -2.32 13.50 -7.91
N ILE A 80 -1.22 13.06 -8.51
CA ILE A 80 0.07 13.77 -8.48
C ILE A 80 -0.07 15.14 -9.20
N CYS A 81 -0.58 15.16 -10.43
CA CYS A 81 -0.70 16.40 -11.22
C CYS A 81 -1.69 17.41 -10.62
N ASN A 82 -2.68 16.96 -9.84
CA ASN A 82 -3.63 17.85 -9.16
C ASN A 82 -3.09 18.39 -7.84
N HIS A 83 -2.11 17.73 -7.23
CA HIS A 83 -1.56 18.12 -5.93
C HIS A 83 -0.33 19.03 -6.08
N PHE A 84 0.48 18.83 -7.11
CA PHE A 84 1.71 19.59 -7.35
C PHE A 84 1.55 20.55 -8.53
N ASP A 85 2.15 21.74 -8.42
CA ASP A 85 2.11 22.77 -9.46
C ASP A 85 3.05 22.42 -10.64
N ASP A 86 2.59 22.74 -11.86
CA ASP A 86 3.39 22.71 -13.11
C ASP A 86 4.05 21.35 -13.45
N VAL A 87 3.51 20.22 -12.98
CA VAL A 87 4.11 18.88 -13.18
C VAL A 87 4.27 18.55 -14.67
N ARG A 88 5.52 18.43 -15.12
CA ARG A 88 5.84 17.98 -16.47
C ARG A 88 5.95 16.46 -16.53
N VAL A 89 5.00 15.84 -17.22
CA VAL A 89 4.94 14.38 -17.38
C VAL A 89 5.65 13.94 -18.67
N ASP A 90 6.53 12.95 -18.57
CA ASP A 90 7.11 12.24 -19.71
C ASP A 90 6.86 10.73 -19.64
N VAL A 91 6.80 10.08 -20.79
CA VAL A 91 6.66 8.62 -20.88
C VAL A 91 7.94 8.04 -21.48
N SER A 92 8.63 7.18 -20.72
CA SER A 92 9.81 6.46 -21.20
C SER A 92 9.42 5.52 -22.35
N ARG A 93 10.10 5.65 -23.48
CA ARG A 93 9.86 4.84 -24.69
C ARG A 93 11.19 4.43 -25.32
N PRO A 94 11.36 3.15 -25.69
CA PRO A 94 12.54 2.72 -26.44
C PRO A 94 12.73 3.53 -27.73
N GLY A 95 13.95 4.01 -27.97
CA GLY A 95 14.31 4.75 -29.18
C GLY A 95 13.82 6.21 -29.23
N ARG A 96 13.17 6.73 -28.18
CA ARG A 96 12.82 8.14 -28.05
C ARG A 96 13.77 8.80 -27.05
N ALA A 97 14.36 9.94 -27.44
CA ALA A 97 15.16 10.74 -26.52
C ALA A 97 14.30 11.19 -25.31
N PRO A 98 14.76 10.98 -24.06
CA PRO A 98 13.99 11.35 -22.88
C PRO A 98 13.89 12.87 -22.74
N ASP A 99 12.78 13.33 -22.16
CA ASP A 99 12.64 14.72 -21.75
C ASP A 99 13.36 14.94 -20.41
N THR A 100 14.56 15.53 -20.45
CA THR A 100 15.39 15.77 -19.25
C THR A 100 14.81 16.81 -18.29
N ARG A 101 13.75 17.52 -18.70
CA ARG A 101 13.03 18.50 -17.87
C ARG A 101 11.79 17.92 -17.19
N ALA A 102 11.49 16.64 -17.37
CA ALA A 102 10.31 16.02 -16.77
C ALA A 102 10.44 15.96 -15.24
N ASP A 103 9.33 16.21 -14.54
CA ASP A 103 9.22 16.04 -13.08
C ASP A 103 8.65 14.66 -12.74
N LEU A 104 7.77 14.14 -13.61
CA LEU A 104 7.14 12.83 -13.48
C LEU A 104 7.41 11.98 -14.72
N VAL A 105 8.02 10.81 -14.54
CA VAL A 105 8.29 9.85 -15.60
C VAL A 105 7.45 8.61 -15.40
N LEU A 106 6.66 8.29 -16.41
CA LEU A 106 5.95 7.03 -16.50
C LEU A 106 6.85 6.01 -17.21
N PHE A 107 7.21 4.92 -16.53
CA PHE A 107 8.19 3.95 -17.03
C PHE A 107 7.54 2.61 -17.42
N PRO A 108 6.92 2.50 -18.61
CA PRO A 108 6.32 1.25 -19.07
C PRO A 108 7.40 0.29 -19.56
N TYR A 109 7.44 -0.97 -19.12
CA TYR A 109 8.42 -1.98 -19.53
C TYR A 109 7.76 -3.26 -20.08
N ASP A 110 8.52 -4.10 -20.78
CA ASP A 110 8.04 -5.42 -21.17
C ASP A 110 8.00 -6.35 -19.96
N PHE A 111 6.86 -6.38 -19.28
CA PHE A 111 6.64 -7.18 -18.07
C PHE A 111 6.71 -8.69 -18.27
N ARG A 112 6.94 -9.17 -19.50
CA ARG A 112 7.13 -10.59 -19.81
C ARG A 112 8.58 -11.03 -19.64
N GLN A 113 9.53 -10.11 -19.78
CA GLN A 113 10.98 -10.34 -19.64
C GLN A 113 11.37 -10.40 -18.15
N SER A 114 12.63 -10.73 -17.84
CA SER A 114 13.11 -10.74 -16.45
C SER A 114 13.08 -9.34 -15.82
N ILE A 115 13.01 -9.31 -14.49
CA ILE A 115 13.17 -8.12 -13.65
C ILE A 115 14.50 -7.44 -13.93
N GLN A 116 15.58 -8.22 -14.09
CA GLN A 116 16.90 -7.70 -14.49
C GLN A 116 16.81 -6.91 -15.81
N HIS A 117 16.18 -7.49 -16.85
CA HIS A 117 16.05 -6.81 -18.14
C HIS A 117 15.27 -5.49 -18.04
N ALA A 118 14.19 -5.48 -17.25
CA ALA A 118 13.42 -4.27 -17.00
C ALA A 118 14.25 -3.22 -16.22
N ALA A 119 15.08 -3.67 -15.27
CA ALA A 119 15.93 -2.82 -14.45
C ALA A 119 17.11 -2.22 -15.22
N GLU A 120 17.73 -2.97 -16.14
CA GLU A 120 18.77 -2.45 -17.04
C GLU A 120 18.23 -1.31 -17.90
N ARG A 121 17.00 -1.45 -18.38
CA ARG A 121 16.33 -0.37 -19.13
C ARG A 121 15.98 0.82 -18.23
N LEU A 122 15.63 0.58 -16.96
CA LEU A 122 15.36 1.64 -15.99
C LEU A 122 16.64 2.42 -15.71
N ALA A 123 17.76 1.72 -15.52
CA ALA A 123 19.08 2.31 -15.37
C ALA A 123 19.44 3.20 -16.55
N ALA A 124 19.24 2.72 -17.78
CA ALA A 124 19.52 3.49 -18.99
C ALA A 124 18.64 4.74 -19.13
N ASP A 125 17.33 4.63 -18.84
CA ASP A 125 16.40 5.78 -18.92
C ASP A 125 16.72 6.84 -17.86
N VAL A 126 16.99 6.43 -16.61
CA VAL A 126 17.38 7.34 -15.53
C VAL A 126 18.72 8.00 -15.86
N ALA A 127 19.73 7.23 -16.25
CA ALA A 127 21.05 7.77 -16.60
C ALA A 127 20.96 8.81 -17.74
N ALA A 128 20.15 8.55 -18.77
CA ALA A 128 19.95 9.48 -19.88
C ALA A 128 19.19 10.76 -19.47
N ARG A 129 18.35 10.71 -18.43
CA ARG A 129 17.66 11.89 -17.89
C ARG A 129 18.55 12.73 -16.98
N LEU A 130 19.48 12.09 -16.29
CA LEU A 130 20.42 12.76 -15.38
C LEU A 130 21.67 13.32 -16.10
N ASP A 131 21.86 12.96 -17.38
CA ASP A 131 22.78 13.55 -18.36
C ASP A 131 24.21 13.79 -17.85
N GLY A 132 24.93 12.71 -17.49
CA GLY A 132 26.39 12.72 -17.27
C GLY A 132 26.94 13.56 -16.09
N GLU A 133 26.10 14.30 -15.36
CA GLU A 133 26.51 15.15 -14.24
C GLU A 133 26.76 14.35 -12.95
N HIS A 134 27.92 13.69 -12.87
CA HIS A 134 28.43 13.04 -11.65
C HIS A 134 29.27 13.98 -10.76
N THR A 135 29.09 15.29 -10.85
CA THR A 135 29.86 16.25 -10.03
C THR A 135 29.13 16.58 -8.74
N GLY A 136 29.57 15.99 -7.62
CA GLY A 136 29.56 16.49 -6.24
C GLY A 136 28.26 16.99 -5.57
N ALA A 137 27.45 17.78 -6.27
CA ALA A 137 26.26 18.48 -5.77
C ALA A 137 24.93 17.72 -6.01
N ARG A 138 24.99 16.46 -6.48
CA ARG A 138 23.87 15.82 -7.22
C ARG A 138 23.52 14.38 -6.83
N ARG A 139 23.85 13.92 -5.61
CA ARG A 139 23.29 12.64 -5.12
C ARG A 139 21.79 12.79 -4.90
N ARG A 140 21.02 11.69 -5.02
CA ARG A 140 19.63 11.63 -4.52
C ARG A 140 18.58 12.51 -5.24
N ARG A 141 18.54 12.46 -6.57
CA ARG A 141 17.58 13.26 -7.37
C ARG A 141 16.30 12.52 -7.76
N VAL A 142 16.27 11.20 -7.61
CA VAL A 142 15.18 10.36 -8.09
C VAL A 142 14.37 9.82 -6.93
N ILE A 143 13.04 9.91 -7.02
CA ILE A 143 12.12 9.15 -6.16
C ILE A 143 11.41 8.13 -7.04
N VAL A 144 11.43 6.86 -6.65
CA VAL A 144 10.73 5.81 -7.40
C VAL A 144 9.44 5.43 -6.67
N VAL A 145 8.32 5.50 -7.38
CA VAL A 145 7.03 4.95 -6.94
C VAL A 145 6.78 3.67 -7.73
N ALA A 146 6.84 2.53 -7.06
CA ALA A 146 6.84 1.23 -7.70
C ALA A 146 5.68 0.34 -7.23
N HIS A 147 4.84 -0.10 -8.16
CA HIS A 147 3.71 -0.97 -7.85
C HIS A 147 4.00 -2.44 -8.13
N SER A 148 3.66 -3.33 -7.19
CA SER A 148 3.72 -4.78 -7.34
C SER A 148 5.10 -5.23 -7.84
N MET A 149 5.19 -5.98 -8.94
CA MET A 149 6.47 -6.39 -9.54
C MET A 149 7.43 -5.24 -9.86
N GLY A 150 6.91 -4.03 -10.10
CA GLY A 150 7.73 -2.85 -10.36
C GLY A 150 8.68 -2.51 -9.20
N GLY A 151 8.31 -2.84 -7.96
CA GLY A 151 9.19 -2.64 -6.81
C GLY A 151 10.42 -3.54 -6.85
N LEU A 152 10.30 -4.75 -7.42
CA LEU A 152 11.46 -5.62 -7.64
C LEU A 152 12.36 -5.08 -8.76
N VAL A 153 11.78 -4.49 -9.82
CA VAL A 153 12.52 -3.80 -10.89
C VAL A 153 13.32 -2.63 -10.33
N ALA A 154 12.68 -1.78 -9.52
CA ALA A 154 13.34 -0.66 -8.86
C ALA A 154 14.46 -1.13 -7.92
N ARG A 155 14.21 -2.18 -7.14
CA ARG A 155 15.22 -2.76 -6.24
C ARG A 155 16.40 -3.38 -6.97
N TYR A 156 16.17 -4.05 -8.09
CA TYR A 156 17.26 -4.60 -8.91
C TYR A 156 18.10 -3.47 -9.54
N TRP A 157 17.46 -2.38 -9.97
CA TRP A 157 18.18 -1.20 -10.45
C TRP A 157 19.03 -0.55 -9.33
N MET A 158 18.46 -0.34 -8.15
CA MET A 158 19.15 0.35 -7.06
C MET A 158 20.28 -0.47 -6.43
N GLY A 159 20.07 -1.78 -6.23
CA GLY A 159 21.03 -2.68 -5.61
C GLY A 159 22.05 -3.22 -6.61
N PRO A 160 21.74 -4.31 -7.34
CA PRO A 160 22.63 -4.93 -8.32
C PRO A 160 23.23 -3.98 -9.37
N LEU A 161 22.45 -3.01 -9.88
CA LEU A 161 22.93 -2.09 -10.92
C LEU A 161 23.47 -0.76 -10.37
N GLY A 162 23.50 -0.57 -9.04
CA GLY A 162 24.12 0.59 -8.39
C GLY A 162 23.31 1.89 -8.43
N GLY A 163 22.04 1.87 -8.86
CA GLY A 163 21.17 3.05 -8.94
C GLY A 163 20.84 3.71 -7.60
N ALA A 164 21.20 3.11 -6.47
CA ALA A 164 21.03 3.70 -5.14
C ALA A 164 21.76 5.05 -4.98
N ALA A 165 22.80 5.32 -5.77
CA ALA A 165 23.50 6.61 -5.74
C ALA A 165 22.63 7.78 -6.26
N ASP A 166 21.74 7.48 -7.21
CA ASP A 166 20.89 8.47 -7.88
C ASP A 166 19.51 8.63 -7.20
N CYS A 167 19.11 7.61 -6.42
CA CYS A 167 17.78 7.49 -5.85
C CYS A 167 17.74 7.96 -4.39
N GLU A 168 16.91 8.97 -4.11
CA GLU A 168 16.63 9.43 -2.75
C GLU A 168 15.77 8.43 -1.99
N ALA A 169 14.62 8.09 -2.58
CA ALA A 169 13.62 7.26 -1.93
C ALA A 169 12.95 6.29 -2.89
N LEU A 170 12.58 5.13 -2.34
CA LEU A 170 11.79 4.12 -2.99
C LEU A 170 10.48 3.91 -2.22
N VAL A 171 9.36 4.25 -2.85
CA VAL A 171 8.01 3.92 -2.36
C VAL A 171 7.53 2.67 -3.07
N THR A 172 7.33 1.58 -2.34
CA THR A 172 6.78 0.34 -2.88
C THR A 172 5.32 0.17 -2.50
N LEU A 173 4.50 -0.27 -3.46
CA LEU A 173 3.05 -0.45 -3.30
C LEU A 173 2.71 -1.93 -3.52
N GLY A 174 2.49 -2.69 -2.45
CA GLY A 174 2.14 -4.12 -2.52
C GLY A 174 3.19 -4.97 -3.26
N THR A 175 4.47 -4.61 -3.16
CA THR A 175 5.55 -5.31 -3.87
C THR A 175 5.81 -6.68 -3.26
N PRO A 176 5.77 -7.79 -4.01
CA PRO A 176 6.05 -9.12 -3.49
C PRO A 176 7.56 -9.34 -3.32
N HIS A 177 8.18 -8.67 -2.34
CA HIS A 177 9.62 -8.75 -2.06
C HIS A 177 10.09 -10.19 -1.82
N ARG A 178 9.21 -11.06 -1.33
CA ARG A 178 9.51 -12.48 -1.09
C ARG A 178 8.72 -13.42 -1.99
N GLY A 179 8.10 -12.90 -3.05
CA GLY A 179 7.21 -13.61 -3.96
C GLY A 179 5.80 -13.83 -3.42
N ALA A 180 4.89 -14.30 -4.27
CA ALA A 180 3.48 -14.49 -3.92
C ALA A 180 3.02 -15.93 -4.22
N PRO A 181 2.34 -16.62 -3.27
CA PRO A 181 1.78 -17.96 -3.50
C PRO A 181 0.85 -18.03 -4.71
N LYS A 182 0.25 -16.90 -5.11
CA LYS A 182 -0.52 -16.78 -6.35
C LYS A 182 0.28 -17.14 -7.61
N ALA A 183 1.57 -16.79 -7.68
CA ALA A 183 2.43 -17.18 -8.80
C ALA A 183 2.63 -18.70 -8.84
N LEU A 184 2.82 -19.32 -7.67
CA LEU A 184 2.94 -20.77 -7.54
C LEU A 184 1.66 -21.48 -7.97
N GLU A 185 0.48 -20.97 -7.58
CA GLU A 185 -0.81 -21.50 -8.02
C GLU A 185 -0.94 -21.45 -9.56
N VAL A 186 -0.65 -20.30 -10.16
CA VAL A 186 -0.81 -20.10 -11.61
C VAL A 186 0.20 -20.94 -12.40
N LEU A 187 1.47 -20.98 -11.99
CA LEU A 187 2.52 -21.70 -12.70
C LEU A 187 2.47 -23.21 -12.43
N GLY A 188 2.13 -23.62 -11.21
CA GLY A 188 1.98 -25.02 -10.79
C GLY A 188 0.69 -25.64 -11.31
N ASN A 189 -0.46 -25.08 -10.94
CA ASN A 189 -1.79 -25.67 -11.15
C ASN A 189 -2.51 -25.14 -12.39
N GLY A 190 -2.06 -24.01 -12.92
CA GLY A 190 -2.68 -23.32 -14.04
C GLY A 190 -3.76 -22.33 -13.61
N LEU A 191 -4.03 -21.36 -14.48
CA LEU A 191 -5.01 -20.32 -14.19
C LEU A 191 -6.44 -20.85 -14.34
N VAL A 192 -7.23 -20.70 -13.28
CA VAL A 192 -8.67 -21.01 -13.25
C VAL A 192 -9.47 -19.74 -13.00
N VAL A 193 -10.52 -19.53 -13.78
CA VAL A 193 -11.48 -18.43 -13.59
C VAL A 193 -12.89 -19.02 -13.53
N GLY A 194 -13.55 -18.89 -12.39
CA GLY A 194 -14.78 -19.62 -12.10
C GLY A 194 -14.56 -21.12 -12.22
N ARG A 195 -15.30 -21.79 -13.12
CA ARG A 195 -15.15 -23.24 -13.40
C ARG A 195 -14.24 -23.56 -14.60
N LYS A 196 -13.71 -22.54 -15.30
CA LYS A 196 -12.97 -22.72 -16.57
C LYS A 196 -11.46 -22.69 -16.35
N ARG A 197 -10.75 -23.70 -16.85
CA ARG A 197 -9.28 -23.73 -16.92
C ARG A 197 -8.79 -22.96 -18.14
N LEU A 198 -7.99 -21.92 -17.93
CA LEU A 198 -7.42 -21.08 -19.00
C LEU A 198 -6.07 -21.65 -19.46
N VAL A 199 -6.10 -22.82 -20.09
CA VAL A 199 -4.89 -23.57 -20.50
C VAL A 199 -3.98 -22.76 -21.43
N GLY A 200 -4.57 -22.04 -22.38
CA GLY A 200 -3.82 -21.19 -23.32
C GLY A 200 -3.07 -20.06 -22.63
N LEU A 201 -3.72 -19.37 -21.68
CA LEU A 201 -3.10 -18.28 -20.91
C LEU A 201 -2.06 -18.82 -19.93
N THR A 202 -2.33 -19.95 -19.30
CA THR A 202 -1.36 -20.68 -18.46
C THR A 202 -0.08 -21.00 -19.23
N ARG A 203 -0.20 -21.51 -20.47
CA ARG A 203 0.95 -21.80 -21.33
C ARG A 203 1.79 -20.56 -21.62
N VAL A 204 1.14 -19.41 -21.79
CA VAL A 204 1.83 -18.14 -22.05
C VAL A 204 2.53 -17.60 -20.82
N LEU A 205 1.88 -17.63 -19.66
CA LEU A 205 2.49 -17.21 -18.39
C LEU A 205 3.71 -18.06 -18.03
N ARG A 206 3.68 -19.37 -18.33
CA ARG A 206 4.84 -20.28 -18.17
C ARG A 206 6.00 -19.99 -19.14
N GLN A 207 5.87 -19.05 -20.07
CA GLN A 207 6.98 -18.58 -20.92
C GLN A 207 7.63 -17.29 -20.43
N TRP A 208 7.07 -16.62 -19.41
CA TRP A 208 7.57 -15.33 -18.95
C TRP A 208 8.54 -15.52 -17.79
N PRO A 209 9.83 -15.16 -17.92
CA PRO A 209 10.77 -15.16 -16.79
C PRO A 209 10.24 -14.42 -15.56
N SER A 210 9.64 -13.23 -15.74
CA SER A 210 9.05 -12.44 -14.66
C SER A 210 7.99 -13.19 -13.84
N ALA A 211 7.19 -14.06 -14.48
CA ALA A 211 6.17 -14.81 -13.74
C ALA A 211 6.80 -15.78 -12.74
N TYR A 212 7.94 -16.39 -13.09
CA TYR A 212 8.72 -17.24 -12.18
C TYR A 212 9.43 -16.42 -11.12
N GLU A 213 9.88 -15.21 -11.45
CA GLU A 213 10.48 -14.27 -10.49
C GLU A 213 9.46 -13.69 -9.50
N LEU A 214 8.17 -14.02 -9.61
CA LEU A 214 7.17 -13.76 -8.58
C LEU A 214 6.93 -14.96 -7.66
N LEU A 215 7.62 -16.09 -7.87
CA LEU A 215 7.50 -17.25 -6.99
C LEU A 215 8.02 -16.92 -5.59
N PRO A 216 7.40 -17.48 -4.53
CA PRO A 216 7.92 -17.34 -3.18
C PRO A 216 9.38 -17.76 -3.08
N ARG A 217 10.17 -17.03 -2.29
CA ARG A 217 11.58 -17.34 -2.00
C ARG A 217 11.82 -17.92 -0.61
N TYR A 218 10.75 -18.11 0.14
CA TYR A 218 10.74 -18.68 1.49
C TYR A 218 10.10 -20.08 1.49
N PRO A 219 10.26 -20.87 2.56
CA PRO A 219 9.65 -22.20 2.72
C PRO A 219 8.11 -22.18 2.78
N VAL A 220 7.49 -21.88 1.64
CA VAL A 220 6.04 -21.68 1.48
C VAL A 220 5.29 -22.99 1.26
N VAL A 221 6.01 -24.07 0.93
CA VAL A 221 5.41 -25.36 0.59
C VAL A 221 5.55 -26.32 1.77
N GLY A 222 4.45 -26.53 2.49
CA GLY A 222 4.38 -27.55 3.52
C GLY A 222 4.49 -28.96 2.93
N ARG A 223 5.18 -29.85 3.65
CA ARG A 223 5.34 -31.26 3.29
C ARG A 223 4.55 -32.18 4.24
N PRO A 224 4.18 -33.39 3.79
CA PRO A 224 3.54 -34.38 4.66
C PRO A 224 4.42 -34.79 5.84
N ALA A 225 3.81 -35.35 6.89
CA ALA A 225 4.50 -36.04 7.98
C ALA A 225 5.56 -35.21 8.76
N GLY A 226 5.39 -33.89 8.85
CA GLY A 226 6.27 -33.02 9.66
C GLY A 226 7.64 -32.72 9.01
N ASP A 227 7.82 -33.12 7.75
CA ASP A 227 8.98 -32.76 6.96
C ASP A 227 9.14 -31.23 6.84
N ALA A 228 10.39 -30.75 6.88
CA ALA A 228 10.68 -29.31 6.78
C ALA A 228 10.08 -28.69 5.49
N PRO A 229 9.41 -27.53 5.56
CA PRO A 229 8.81 -26.91 4.38
C PRO A 229 9.86 -26.56 3.32
N LEU A 230 9.43 -26.49 2.06
CA LEU A 230 10.27 -26.24 0.90
C LEU A 230 9.98 -24.88 0.27
N LYS A 231 11.00 -24.32 -0.37
CA LYS A 231 10.87 -23.24 -1.35
C LYS A 231 10.41 -23.82 -2.70
N PRO A 232 9.71 -23.04 -3.54
CA PRO A 232 9.38 -23.44 -4.90
C PRO A 232 10.58 -23.85 -5.77
N SER A 233 11.76 -23.25 -5.55
CA SER A 233 13.01 -23.56 -6.25
C SER A 233 13.59 -24.94 -5.86
N GLU A 234 13.14 -25.52 -4.75
CA GLU A 234 13.56 -26.83 -4.24
C GLU A 234 12.60 -27.95 -4.70
N LEU A 235 11.48 -27.61 -5.33
CA LEU A 235 10.50 -28.60 -5.80
C LEU A 235 11.06 -29.43 -6.97
N HIS A 236 10.88 -30.74 -6.88
CA HIS A 236 11.23 -31.66 -7.96
C HIS A 236 10.23 -31.59 -9.12
N ALA A 237 10.69 -32.01 -10.32
CA ALA A 237 9.94 -31.91 -11.57
C ALA A 237 8.55 -32.59 -11.56
N GLY A 238 8.36 -33.63 -10.75
CA GLY A 238 7.09 -34.37 -10.63
C GLY A 238 6.05 -33.72 -9.72
N ALA A 239 6.44 -32.73 -8.90
CA ALA A 239 5.54 -32.04 -7.95
C ALA A 239 4.74 -30.89 -8.58
N THR A 240 5.15 -30.41 -9.77
CA THR A 240 4.60 -29.22 -10.44
C THR A 240 4.62 -29.39 -11.97
N GLY A 241 4.45 -28.31 -12.75
CA GLY A 241 4.32 -28.27 -14.21
C GLY A 241 5.51 -28.78 -15.06
N GLY A 242 6.25 -29.80 -14.59
CA GLY A 242 7.30 -30.53 -15.30
C GLY A 242 8.72 -30.01 -15.06
N ALA A 243 9.71 -30.66 -15.68
CA ALA A 243 11.14 -30.34 -15.51
C ALA A 243 11.52 -28.89 -15.86
N SER A 244 10.76 -28.24 -16.75
CA SER A 244 10.96 -26.82 -17.06
C SER A 244 10.64 -25.90 -15.88
N PHE A 245 9.71 -26.28 -15.01
CA PHE A 245 9.36 -25.47 -13.84
C PHE A 245 10.54 -25.34 -12.88
N ALA A 246 11.13 -26.45 -12.47
CA ALA A 246 12.23 -26.46 -11.50
C ALA A 246 13.43 -25.63 -11.98
N LYS A 247 13.79 -25.76 -13.27
CA LYS A 247 14.86 -24.95 -13.87
C LYS A 247 14.55 -23.46 -13.81
N GLN A 248 13.35 -23.05 -14.23
CA GLN A 248 12.96 -21.64 -14.25
C GLN A 248 12.82 -21.07 -12.83
N ALA A 249 12.27 -21.84 -11.88
CA ALA A 249 12.17 -21.44 -10.48
C ALA A 249 13.55 -21.22 -9.84
N LYS A 250 14.56 -22.04 -10.18
CA LYS A 250 15.94 -21.85 -9.72
C LYS A 250 16.59 -20.60 -10.31
N LEU A 251 16.40 -20.33 -11.60
CA LEU A 251 16.90 -19.11 -12.23
C LEU A 251 16.26 -17.86 -11.62
N ALA A 252 14.94 -17.89 -11.45
CA ALA A 252 14.18 -16.82 -10.82
C ALA A 252 14.61 -16.56 -9.37
N PHE A 253 14.96 -17.61 -8.62
CA PHE A 253 15.47 -17.48 -7.26
C PHE A 253 16.80 -16.70 -7.22
N GLY A 254 17.70 -16.93 -8.18
CA GLY A 254 18.98 -16.20 -8.27
C GLY A 254 18.81 -14.69 -8.42
N VAL A 255 17.82 -14.22 -9.18
CA VAL A 255 17.50 -12.78 -9.29
C VAL A 255 17.15 -12.16 -7.95
N HIS A 256 16.48 -12.92 -7.07
CA HIS A 256 16.18 -12.46 -5.71
C HIS A 256 17.39 -12.52 -4.79
N GLU A 257 18.30 -13.48 -4.98
CA GLU A 257 19.57 -13.52 -4.25
C GLU A 257 20.42 -12.28 -4.57
N ASP A 258 20.51 -11.88 -5.85
CA ASP A 258 21.21 -10.66 -6.25
C ASP A 258 20.64 -9.40 -5.55
N ILE A 259 19.30 -9.29 -5.50
CA ILE A 259 18.62 -8.20 -4.80
C ILE A 259 18.93 -8.26 -3.30
N GLU A 260 18.78 -9.41 -2.64
CA GLU A 260 18.99 -9.53 -1.20
C GLU A 260 20.44 -9.21 -0.81
N GLU A 261 21.43 -9.78 -1.49
CA GLU A 261 22.85 -9.59 -1.18
C GLU A 261 23.27 -8.11 -1.22
N THR A 262 22.77 -7.38 -2.22
CA THR A 262 23.08 -5.95 -2.39
C THR A 262 22.29 -5.09 -1.42
N TRP A 263 21.00 -5.37 -1.21
CA TRP A 263 20.16 -4.59 -0.29
C TRP A 263 20.50 -4.79 1.17
N THR A 264 20.94 -5.99 1.59
CA THR A 264 21.47 -6.19 2.95
C THR A 264 22.67 -5.29 3.22
N ARG A 265 23.55 -5.09 2.23
CA ARG A 265 24.69 -4.16 2.35
C ARG A 265 24.25 -2.71 2.30
N LEU A 266 23.35 -2.34 1.39
CA LEU A 266 22.84 -0.96 1.26
C LEU A 266 22.09 -0.51 2.52
N HIS A 267 21.29 -1.37 3.13
CA HIS A 267 20.51 -1.02 4.32
C HIS A 267 21.37 -0.79 5.56
N GLN A 268 22.60 -1.32 5.59
CA GLN A 268 23.57 -1.06 6.66
C GLN A 268 24.27 0.30 6.52
N ARG A 269 24.11 0.98 5.37
CA ARG A 269 24.75 2.26 5.12
C ARG A 269 23.91 3.41 5.67
N PRO A 270 24.49 4.35 6.45
CA PRO A 270 23.79 5.55 6.91
C PRO A 270 23.31 6.44 5.76
N ASP A 271 24.01 6.40 4.63
CA ASP A 271 23.71 7.15 3.40
C ASP A 271 22.95 6.31 2.37
N GLY A 272 22.25 5.26 2.80
CA GLY A 272 21.41 4.38 1.96
C GLY A 272 20.04 4.98 1.65
N PRO A 273 19.37 4.56 0.55
CA PRO A 273 18.09 5.12 0.14
C PRO A 273 16.98 4.77 1.11
N GLU A 274 16.09 5.73 1.34
CA GLU A 274 14.90 5.50 2.14
C GLU A 274 13.95 4.57 1.38
N VAL A 275 13.37 3.60 2.10
CA VAL A 275 12.42 2.65 1.51
C VAL A 275 11.15 2.66 2.32
N THR A 276 10.08 3.22 1.75
CA THR A 276 8.74 3.15 2.34
C THR A 276 7.95 2.01 1.70
N ALA A 277 7.59 1.02 2.52
CA ALA A 277 6.79 -0.12 2.10
C ALA A 277 5.31 0.12 2.44
N VAL A 278 4.51 0.43 1.41
CA VAL A 278 3.05 0.54 1.52
C VAL A 278 2.43 -0.79 1.12
N PHE A 279 1.68 -1.43 2.02
CA PHE A 279 1.15 -2.77 1.78
C PHE A 279 -0.29 -2.93 2.27
N GLY A 280 -1.07 -3.71 1.53
CA GLY A 280 -2.41 -4.09 1.95
C GLY A 280 -2.37 -5.15 3.05
N ARG A 281 -3.24 -5.01 4.05
CA ARG A 281 -3.34 -5.94 5.19
C ARG A 281 -4.80 -6.31 5.45
N GLY A 282 -5.04 -7.53 5.95
CA GLY A 282 -6.37 -7.98 6.37
C GLY A 282 -7.25 -8.56 5.27
N HIS A 283 -6.85 -8.55 3.99
CA HIS A 283 -7.62 -9.17 2.93
C HIS A 283 -7.24 -10.64 2.73
N SER A 284 -8.25 -11.51 2.64
CA SER A 284 -8.09 -12.94 2.35
C SER A 284 -7.22 -13.21 1.12
N THR A 285 -6.02 -13.73 1.35
CA THR A 285 -4.93 -13.89 0.36
C THR A 285 -4.39 -15.33 0.39
N LEU A 286 -3.87 -15.85 -0.73
CA LEU A 286 -3.20 -17.15 -0.72
C LEU A 286 -1.91 -17.05 0.09
N GLN A 287 -1.74 -17.91 1.10
CA GLN A 287 -0.67 -17.82 2.09
C GLN A 287 0.43 -18.84 1.89
N HIS A 288 0.06 -20.09 1.58
CA HIS A 288 0.99 -21.19 1.49
C HIS A 288 0.48 -22.29 0.54
N ALA A 289 1.32 -23.30 0.30
CA ALA A 289 0.93 -24.49 -0.45
C ALA A 289 1.22 -25.77 0.32
N LEU A 290 0.46 -26.82 0.06
CA LEU A 290 0.66 -28.14 0.61
C LEU A 290 1.01 -29.10 -0.53
N LEU A 291 2.13 -29.81 -0.38
CA LEU A 291 2.55 -30.84 -1.30
C LEU A 291 1.88 -32.17 -0.94
N SER A 292 1.32 -32.84 -1.94
CA SER A 292 0.71 -34.17 -1.81
C SER A 292 1.06 -35.05 -3.01
N PRO A 293 0.80 -36.38 -2.96
CA PRO A 293 1.01 -37.26 -4.11
C PRO A 293 0.22 -36.85 -5.37
N SER A 294 -0.91 -36.14 -5.21
CA SER A 294 -1.74 -35.65 -6.32
C SER A 294 -1.31 -34.28 -6.85
N GLY A 295 -0.24 -33.70 -6.30
CA GLY A 295 0.32 -32.41 -6.68
C GLY A 295 0.22 -31.37 -5.57
N LEU A 296 0.26 -30.11 -5.97
CA LEU A 296 0.36 -28.96 -5.07
C LEU A 296 -1.01 -28.31 -4.87
N LYS A 297 -1.44 -28.11 -3.62
CA LYS A 297 -2.64 -27.35 -3.27
C LYS A 297 -2.24 -26.02 -2.65
N VAL A 298 -2.50 -24.89 -3.32
CA VAL A 298 -2.30 -23.56 -2.72
C VAL A 298 -3.56 -23.14 -1.97
N THR A 299 -3.40 -22.65 -0.74
CA THR A 299 -4.51 -22.30 0.14
C THR A 299 -4.38 -20.88 0.70
N LYS A 300 -5.49 -20.36 1.21
CA LYS A 300 -5.58 -19.10 1.95
C LYS A 300 -5.43 -19.28 3.46
N ASP A 301 -5.46 -20.53 3.92
CA ASP A 301 -5.31 -20.87 5.32
C ASP A 301 -3.93 -20.42 5.81
N SER A 302 -3.85 -20.05 7.07
CA SER A 302 -2.58 -19.74 7.72
C SER A 302 -1.73 -21.01 7.87
N ALA A 303 -0.42 -20.84 7.90
CA ALA A 303 0.53 -21.92 8.14
C ALA A 303 1.27 -21.64 9.44
N ASP A 304 1.25 -22.60 10.37
CA ASP A 304 1.83 -22.42 11.72
C ASP A 304 3.35 -22.21 11.70
N TRP A 305 4.03 -22.63 10.63
CA TRP A 305 5.47 -22.43 10.46
C TRP A 305 5.84 -21.07 9.82
N LEU A 306 4.85 -20.28 9.40
CA LEU A 306 5.07 -18.94 8.87
C LEU A 306 4.72 -17.90 9.94
N PRO A 307 5.49 -16.81 10.06
CA PRO A 307 5.21 -15.78 11.05
C PRO A 307 3.93 -15.02 10.69
N ASN A 308 3.32 -14.41 11.70
CA ASN A 308 2.22 -13.46 11.53
C ASN A 308 1.02 -14.02 10.73
N PRO A 309 0.45 -15.17 11.13
CA PRO A 309 -0.62 -15.85 10.40
C PRO A 309 -1.83 -14.93 10.12
N ASP A 310 -2.16 -14.03 11.05
CA ASP A 310 -3.36 -13.18 10.99
C ASP A 310 -3.18 -11.92 10.13
N TRP A 311 -1.98 -11.63 9.63
CA TRP A 311 -1.77 -10.41 8.83
C TRP A 311 -2.47 -10.46 7.47
N HIS A 312 -2.74 -11.67 6.96
CA HIS A 312 -3.27 -11.90 5.63
C HIS A 312 -2.48 -11.12 4.56
N GLY A 313 -3.14 -10.41 3.64
CA GLY A 313 -2.47 -9.62 2.61
C GLY A 313 -3.43 -8.66 1.90
N ASP A 314 -3.14 -8.36 0.64
CA ASP A 314 -3.92 -7.42 -0.19
C ASP A 314 -4.89 -8.10 -1.17
N GLY A 315 -5.10 -9.41 -0.99
CA GLY A 315 -5.85 -10.30 -1.88
C GLY A 315 -5.00 -10.96 -2.98
N THR A 316 -3.74 -10.56 -3.13
CA THR A 316 -2.77 -11.14 -4.09
C THR A 316 -1.44 -11.48 -3.42
N VAL A 317 -0.85 -10.52 -2.71
CA VAL A 317 0.45 -10.61 -2.05
C VAL A 317 0.24 -10.70 -0.53
N PRO A 318 0.78 -11.74 0.13
CA PRO A 318 0.79 -11.81 1.59
C PRO A 318 1.53 -10.62 2.20
N ALA A 319 1.02 -10.06 3.30
CA ALA A 319 1.64 -8.93 3.98
C ALA A 319 3.08 -9.23 4.41
N ILE A 320 3.38 -10.47 4.81
CA ILE A 320 4.74 -10.92 5.16
C ILE A 320 5.72 -10.89 3.98
N SER A 321 5.21 -10.92 2.75
CA SER A 321 5.99 -10.80 1.52
C SER A 321 6.04 -9.36 1.00
N ALA A 322 5.07 -8.53 1.41
CA ALA A 322 4.95 -7.13 1.00
C ALA A 322 5.94 -6.19 1.70
N ILE A 323 6.77 -6.71 2.61
CA ILE A 323 7.77 -5.96 3.36
C ILE A 323 9.16 -6.55 3.05
N PRO A 324 10.15 -5.73 2.64
CA PRO A 324 11.53 -6.16 2.48
C PRO A 324 12.06 -6.89 3.73
N ILE A 325 12.91 -7.90 3.53
CA ILE A 325 13.43 -8.72 4.64
C ILE A 325 14.45 -7.97 5.49
N GLU A 326 15.24 -7.12 4.86
CA GLU A 326 16.27 -6.31 5.51
C GLU A 326 15.68 -5.11 6.26
N GLN A 327 14.44 -4.70 5.94
CA GLN A 327 13.82 -3.53 6.52
C GLN A 327 13.32 -3.82 7.95
N ASN A 328 14.12 -3.47 8.95
CA ASN A 328 13.77 -3.67 10.36
C ASN A 328 12.93 -2.53 10.94
N ASP A 329 13.14 -1.29 10.48
CA ASP A 329 12.36 -0.14 10.94
C ASP A 329 10.88 -0.30 10.59
N ARG A 330 10.03 -0.15 11.61
CA ARG A 330 8.57 -0.22 11.49
C ARG A 330 7.97 1.09 10.99
N ARG A 331 8.64 2.24 11.21
CA ARG A 331 8.16 3.58 10.80
C ARG A 331 8.09 3.73 9.29
N ALA A 332 9.01 3.08 8.58
CA ALA A 332 9.08 3.05 7.13
C ALA A 332 8.07 2.04 6.48
N ARG A 333 7.10 1.53 7.25
CA ARG A 333 6.08 0.58 6.78
C ARG A 333 4.69 1.20 6.96
N ARG A 334 3.89 1.29 5.90
CA ARG A 334 2.52 1.83 5.93
C ARG A 334 1.53 0.75 5.55
N ALA A 335 0.86 0.16 6.53
CA ALA A 335 -0.23 -0.78 6.29
C ALA A 335 -1.49 0.00 5.89
N VAL A 336 -2.19 -0.44 4.84
CA VAL A 336 -3.43 0.19 4.37
C VAL A 336 -4.53 -0.85 4.13
N PRO A 337 -5.82 -0.51 4.34
CA PRO A 337 -6.95 -1.43 4.11
C PRO A 337 -7.37 -1.47 2.63
N VAL A 338 -6.38 -1.55 1.72
CA VAL A 338 -6.59 -1.44 0.27
C VAL A 338 -6.12 -2.72 -0.42
N ARG A 339 -6.93 -3.21 -1.37
CA ARG A 339 -6.61 -4.40 -2.18
C ARG A 339 -5.56 -4.10 -3.26
N HIS A 340 -4.85 -5.15 -3.69
CA HIS A 340 -3.66 -5.07 -4.56
C HIS A 340 -3.76 -4.03 -5.70
N MET A 341 -4.75 -4.16 -6.59
CA MET A 341 -4.87 -3.28 -7.75
C MET A 341 -5.15 -1.81 -7.40
N ALA A 342 -5.85 -1.56 -6.28
CA ALA A 342 -6.18 -0.21 -5.84
C ALA A 342 -5.01 0.49 -5.14
N LEU A 343 -4.00 -0.25 -4.67
CA LEU A 343 -2.78 0.31 -4.07
C LEU A 343 -2.04 1.22 -5.06
N ALA A 344 -2.06 0.89 -6.35
CA ALA A 344 -1.44 1.68 -7.41
C ALA A 344 -1.94 3.13 -7.48
N SER A 345 -3.14 3.41 -6.94
CA SER A 345 -3.74 4.75 -6.89
C SER A 345 -4.07 5.20 -5.47
N SER A 346 -3.33 4.70 -4.48
CA SER A 346 -3.51 5.11 -3.08
C SER A 346 -3.11 6.58 -2.90
N SER A 347 -3.91 7.36 -2.16
CA SER A 347 -3.58 8.75 -1.83
C SER A 347 -2.28 8.87 -1.03
N VAL A 348 -1.91 7.82 -0.28
CA VAL A 348 -0.65 7.72 0.47
C VAL A 348 0.58 8.03 -0.40
N VAL A 349 0.53 7.78 -1.71
CA VAL A 349 1.63 8.15 -2.61
C VAL A 349 1.84 9.65 -2.65
N VAL A 350 0.75 10.42 -2.78
CA VAL A 350 0.83 11.88 -2.82
C VAL A 350 1.31 12.42 -1.48
N ASP A 351 0.80 11.87 -0.38
CA ASP A 351 1.21 12.26 0.98
C ASP A 351 2.72 12.06 1.17
N ILE A 352 3.26 10.90 0.77
CA ILE A 352 4.70 10.63 0.84
C ILE A 352 5.48 11.58 -0.09
N LEU A 353 5.03 11.79 -1.33
CA LEU A 353 5.73 12.70 -2.24
C LEU A 353 5.77 14.14 -1.70
N ALA A 354 4.72 14.57 -1.00
CA ALA A 354 4.65 15.89 -0.37
C ALA A 354 5.70 16.03 0.75
N GLU A 355 5.98 14.98 1.50
CA GLU A 355 7.05 14.95 2.52
C GLU A 355 8.43 15.30 1.90
N TYR A 356 8.70 14.89 0.67
CA TYR A 356 9.94 15.21 -0.06
C TYR A 356 9.95 16.56 -0.80
N THR A 357 8.81 17.27 -0.83
CA THR A 357 8.80 18.66 -1.33
C THR A 357 9.34 19.65 -0.31
N GLY A 358 9.57 19.21 0.93
CA GLY A 358 10.34 19.96 1.91
C GLY A 358 9.79 21.35 2.13
N GLU A 359 8.49 21.47 2.46
CA GLU A 359 8.08 22.55 3.36
C GLU A 359 9.09 22.53 4.50
N PRO A 360 9.98 23.53 4.59
CA PRO A 360 11.12 23.44 5.50
C PRO A 360 10.57 23.31 6.91
N LEU A 361 10.93 22.25 7.64
CA LEU A 361 10.76 22.24 9.09
C LEU A 361 11.64 23.30 9.78
N ASP A 362 12.34 24.15 9.03
CA ASP A 362 12.91 25.39 9.54
C ASP A 362 11.81 26.29 10.12
N SER A 363 10.59 26.24 9.58
CA SER A 363 9.39 26.82 10.21
C SER A 363 8.95 26.04 11.46
N VAL A 364 9.28 24.76 11.60
CA VAL A 364 8.90 23.96 12.78
C VAL A 364 9.99 23.97 13.87
N ARG A 365 11.23 24.35 13.54
CA ARG A 365 12.31 24.60 14.50
C ARG A 365 12.45 26.08 14.87
N GLY A 366 11.66 26.97 14.27
CA GLY A 366 11.81 28.42 14.42
C GLY A 366 10.55 29.25 14.23
N ASP A 367 9.48 28.76 13.60
CA ASP A 367 8.19 29.44 13.55
C ASP A 367 7.31 28.87 14.66
N THR A 368 7.13 29.66 15.72
CA THR A 368 5.82 29.73 16.34
C THR A 368 4.80 29.89 15.22
N LEU A 369 3.88 28.93 15.06
CA LEU A 369 2.70 29.08 14.19
C LEU A 369 2.15 30.50 14.36
N ASP A 370 2.15 31.30 13.29
CA ASP A 370 1.70 32.71 13.34
C ASP A 370 0.23 32.83 13.73
N GLU A 371 -0.53 31.73 13.65
CA GLU A 371 -1.93 31.65 14.06
C GLU A 371 -2.13 30.68 15.23
N PRO A 372 -2.75 31.12 16.33
CA PRO A 372 -3.04 30.28 17.49
C PRO A 372 -4.10 29.21 17.19
N TRP A 373 -4.06 28.07 17.90
CA TRP A 373 -4.99 26.95 17.74
C TRP A 373 -5.32 26.24 19.06
N LEU A 374 -6.33 25.35 19.05
CA LEU A 374 -6.79 24.60 20.24
C LEU A 374 -6.50 23.10 20.10
N GLY A 375 -5.78 22.52 21.06
CA GLY A 375 -5.69 21.07 21.28
C GLY A 375 -6.84 20.58 22.15
N LEU A 376 -7.33 19.37 21.90
CA LEU A 376 -8.49 18.77 22.56
C LEU A 376 -8.12 17.40 23.12
N ASP A 377 -8.49 17.16 24.38
CA ASP A 377 -8.27 15.93 25.14
C ASP A 377 -9.66 15.40 25.56
N LEU A 378 -10.15 14.41 24.82
CA LEU A 378 -11.49 13.84 24.92
C LEU A 378 -11.42 12.34 24.63
N GLU A 379 -12.07 11.53 25.47
CA GLU A 379 -12.22 10.10 25.23
C GLU A 379 -13.19 9.85 24.07
N GLU A 380 -12.86 8.93 23.17
CA GLU A 380 -13.68 8.63 21.98
C GLU A 380 -15.02 7.97 22.34
N THR A 381 -15.12 7.34 23.51
CA THR A 381 -16.32 6.64 23.99
C THR A 381 -16.48 6.76 25.51
N VAL A 382 -17.71 7.06 25.96
CA VAL A 382 -18.08 7.21 27.37
C VAL A 382 -19.41 6.51 27.67
N LEU A 383 -19.70 6.28 28.96
CA LEU A 383 -20.99 5.75 29.40
C LEU A 383 -22.00 6.88 29.61
N SER A 384 -23.29 6.60 29.39
CA SER A 384 -24.38 7.59 29.43
C SER A 384 -24.60 8.25 30.78
N ASP A 385 -24.15 7.61 31.86
CA ASP A 385 -24.34 8.09 33.24
C ASP A 385 -23.18 8.96 33.75
N ASP A 386 -22.06 9.00 33.02
CA ASP A 386 -20.86 9.71 33.44
C ASP A 386 -20.76 11.10 32.80
N PRO A 387 -20.38 12.14 33.57
CA PRO A 387 -19.98 13.42 33.00
C PRO A 387 -18.77 13.26 32.09
N VAL A 388 -18.75 13.97 30.96
CA VAL A 388 -17.67 13.86 29.97
C VAL A 388 -16.62 14.95 30.22
N PRO A 389 -15.41 14.61 30.71
CA PRO A 389 -14.33 15.58 30.83
C PRO A 389 -13.80 15.95 29.44
N VAL A 390 -13.58 17.24 29.23
CA VAL A 390 -12.98 17.79 27.99
C VAL A 390 -11.82 18.70 28.38
N GLY A 391 -10.60 18.24 28.13
CA GLY A 391 -9.40 19.05 28.26
C GLY A 391 -9.15 19.86 26.99
N VAL A 392 -8.73 21.11 27.17
CA VAL A 392 -8.45 22.04 26.07
C VAL A 392 -7.12 22.73 26.33
N THR A 393 -6.24 22.76 25.34
CA THR A 393 -4.94 23.43 25.44
C THR A 393 -4.84 24.51 24.36
N LEU A 394 -4.45 25.72 24.74
CA LEU A 394 -4.22 26.81 23.80
C LEU A 394 -2.75 26.78 23.34
N HIS A 395 -2.54 26.79 22.03
CA HIS A 395 -1.22 26.79 21.42
C HIS A 395 -1.05 28.05 20.56
N GLY A 396 0.14 28.67 20.59
CA GLY A 396 0.45 29.85 19.78
C GLY A 396 -0.17 31.18 20.26
N ALA A 397 -0.91 31.19 21.39
CA ALA A 397 -1.38 32.39 22.06
C ALA A 397 -1.36 32.21 23.59
N TYR A 398 -1.27 33.32 24.31
CA TYR A 398 -1.47 33.35 25.76
C TYR A 398 -2.92 33.71 26.07
N ALA A 399 -3.51 33.00 27.04
CA ALA A 399 -4.77 33.41 27.63
C ALA A 399 -4.52 34.63 28.54
N ASP A 400 -5.46 35.55 28.54
CA ASP A 400 -5.50 36.68 29.47
C ASP A 400 -6.86 36.72 30.20
N GLU A 401 -7.10 37.77 30.98
CA GLU A 401 -8.31 37.93 31.79
C GLU A 401 -9.62 38.01 30.97
N TRP A 402 -9.55 38.21 29.65
CA TRP A 402 -10.71 38.25 28.76
C TRP A 402 -10.92 36.94 28.00
N THR A 403 -9.97 36.01 28.07
CA THR A 403 -10.04 34.74 27.37
C THR A 403 -11.11 33.83 28.02
N GLN A 404 -12.07 33.39 27.20
CA GLN A 404 -13.11 32.46 27.61
C GLN A 404 -13.09 31.22 26.72
N VAL A 405 -12.96 30.05 27.34
CA VAL A 405 -13.10 28.75 26.66
C VAL A 405 -14.44 28.14 27.04
N ARG A 406 -15.17 27.64 26.05
CA ARG A 406 -16.45 26.97 26.24
C ARG A 406 -16.52 25.69 25.43
N VAL A 407 -17.27 24.71 25.92
CA VAL A 407 -17.52 23.43 25.25
C VAL A 407 -19.02 23.17 25.10
N ARG A 408 -19.43 22.42 24.09
CA ARG A 408 -20.78 21.85 24.00
C ARG A 408 -20.78 20.52 23.27
N ALA A 409 -21.80 19.70 23.49
CA ALA A 409 -22.10 18.52 22.69
C ALA A 409 -23.41 18.67 21.92
N ARG A 410 -23.49 18.12 20.71
CA ARG A 410 -24.69 18.10 19.87
C ARG A 410 -24.86 16.71 19.26
N PRO A 411 -26.08 16.17 19.13
CA PRO A 411 -26.29 14.91 18.43
C PRO A 411 -25.68 14.96 17.02
N HIS A 412 -24.95 13.91 16.66
CA HIS A 412 -24.27 13.77 15.37
C HIS A 412 -25.26 13.36 14.25
N ASP A 413 -26.16 12.40 14.53
CA ASP A 413 -27.08 11.80 13.56
C ASP A 413 -28.59 12.02 13.88
N GLY A 414 -29.03 13.28 14.07
CA GLY A 414 -30.44 13.59 14.33
C GLY A 414 -30.92 14.92 13.73
N PRO A 415 -32.23 15.10 13.48
CA PRO A 415 -32.77 16.42 13.13
C PRO A 415 -32.45 17.43 14.24
N ARG A 416 -32.21 18.70 13.88
CA ARG A 416 -31.94 19.82 14.80
C ARG A 416 -33.16 20.15 15.67
N GLU A 417 -33.67 19.20 16.45
CA GLU A 417 -34.64 19.48 17.50
C GLU A 417 -33.93 20.17 18.67
N ALA A 418 -34.54 21.24 19.17
CA ALA A 418 -34.00 22.03 20.25
C ALA A 418 -34.13 21.25 21.57
N GLY A 419 -33.06 20.58 22.01
CA GLY A 419 -33.01 20.00 23.37
C GLY A 419 -32.07 18.81 23.57
N ALA A 420 -31.70 18.06 22.52
CA ALA A 420 -30.93 16.82 22.66
C ALA A 420 -29.40 17.00 22.77
N GLY A 421 -28.92 18.22 23.01
CA GLY A 421 -27.50 18.53 23.18
C GLY A 421 -27.31 19.63 24.21
N THR A 422 -26.06 19.93 24.57
CA THR A 422 -25.77 20.90 25.60
C THR A 422 -25.73 22.32 25.03
N GLY A 423 -26.03 23.31 25.88
CA GLY A 423 -25.60 24.68 25.64
C GLY A 423 -24.07 24.80 25.68
N TRP A 424 -23.55 25.98 25.34
CA TRP A 424 -22.13 26.29 25.59
C TRP A 424 -21.90 26.37 27.10
N LEU A 425 -21.11 25.44 27.63
CA LEU A 425 -20.69 25.37 29.02
C LEU A 425 -19.29 25.97 29.16
N PRO A 426 -18.99 26.72 30.24
CA PRO A 426 -17.66 27.27 30.46
C PRO A 426 -16.66 26.16 30.81
N CYS A 427 -15.43 26.30 30.32
CA CYS A 427 -14.27 25.57 30.82
C CYS A 427 -13.58 26.40 31.91
N ALA A 428 -12.96 25.76 32.89
CA ALA A 428 -12.14 26.42 33.91
C ALA A 428 -10.65 26.21 33.63
N GLU A 429 -9.84 27.25 33.82
CA GLU A 429 -8.38 27.14 33.70
C GLU A 429 -7.81 26.34 34.89
N ALA A 430 -7.02 25.32 34.57
CA ALA A 430 -6.30 24.47 35.51
C ALA A 430 -4.89 25.04 35.76
N SER A 431 -4.28 24.62 36.86
CA SER A 431 -2.95 25.12 37.29
C SER A 431 -1.80 24.80 36.33
N ASP A 432 -2.01 23.91 35.37
CA ASP A 432 -1.05 23.52 34.33
C ASP A 432 -1.25 24.30 33.02
N GLY A 433 -2.17 25.28 32.99
CA GLY A 433 -2.47 26.13 31.83
C GLY A 433 -3.44 25.50 30.83
N ARG A 434 -3.99 24.32 31.12
CA ARG A 434 -5.09 23.72 30.34
C ARG A 434 -6.43 24.25 30.82
N TRP A 435 -7.44 24.19 29.96
CA TRP A 435 -8.82 24.49 30.29
C TRP A 435 -9.61 23.19 30.37
N LEU A 436 -10.38 23.00 31.44
CA LEU A 436 -11.18 21.80 31.67
C LEU A 436 -12.67 22.14 31.63
N GLY A 437 -13.38 21.52 30.69
CA GLY A 437 -14.85 21.54 30.64
C GLY A 437 -15.42 20.19 31.07
N HIS A 438 -16.64 20.22 31.59
CA HIS A 438 -17.42 19.01 31.88
C HIS A 438 -18.76 19.12 31.16
N LEU A 439 -19.01 18.24 30.20
CA LEU A 439 -20.35 18.05 29.68
C LEU A 439 -21.12 17.20 30.70
N PRO A 440 -22.41 17.51 30.96
CA PRO A 440 -23.27 16.63 31.74
C PRO A 440 -23.35 15.24 31.08
N PRO A 441 -23.78 14.21 31.83
CA PRO A 441 -24.12 12.92 31.27
C PRO A 441 -25.03 13.08 30.05
N LEU A 442 -24.74 12.33 28.99
CA LEU A 442 -25.44 12.38 27.70
C LEU A 442 -26.18 11.06 27.50
N ASP A 443 -27.32 11.09 26.83
CA ASP A 443 -28.02 9.86 26.46
C ASP A 443 -27.17 9.03 25.48
N ALA A 444 -27.41 7.72 25.39
CA ALA A 444 -26.69 6.87 24.45
C ALA A 444 -26.88 7.33 23.00
N GLY A 445 -25.79 7.45 22.25
CA GLY A 445 -25.79 7.98 20.89
C GLY A 445 -24.43 8.56 20.46
N SER A 446 -24.37 9.14 19.27
CA SER A 446 -23.19 9.84 18.77
C SER A 446 -23.38 11.35 18.88
N TYR A 447 -22.36 12.05 19.38
CA TYR A 447 -22.36 13.49 19.59
C TYR A 447 -21.15 14.15 18.91
N THR A 448 -21.36 15.32 18.32
CA THR A 448 -20.29 16.25 17.96
C THR A 448 -19.99 17.14 19.15
N VAL A 449 -18.80 17.02 19.72
CA VAL A 449 -18.28 17.90 20.76
C VAL A 449 -17.57 19.08 20.10
N GLU A 450 -17.99 20.30 20.42
CA GLU A 450 -17.41 21.53 19.90
C GLU A 450 -16.82 22.35 21.06
N VAL A 451 -15.59 22.84 20.87
CA VAL A 451 -14.90 23.77 21.77
C VAL A 451 -14.72 25.11 21.07
N SER A 452 -14.87 26.21 21.80
CA SER A 452 -14.67 27.55 21.30
C SER A 452 -13.90 28.38 22.33
N ALA A 453 -12.80 29.00 21.91
CA ALA A 453 -12.10 30.02 22.67
C ALA A 453 -12.36 31.40 22.06
N THR A 454 -12.70 32.38 22.89
CA THR A 454 -13.01 33.77 22.47
C THR A 454 -12.32 34.76 23.40
N GLY A 455 -12.13 36.00 22.94
CA GLY A 455 -11.45 37.02 23.75
C GLY A 455 -9.94 36.80 23.83
N LEU A 456 -9.34 36.16 22.82
CA LEU A 456 -7.90 35.98 22.72
C LEU A 456 -7.25 37.27 22.19
N PRO A 457 -6.05 37.67 22.67
CA PRO A 457 -5.39 38.91 22.24
C PRO A 457 -5.09 39.00 20.73
N VAL A 458 -4.83 37.86 20.10
CA VAL A 458 -4.28 37.78 18.72
C VAL A 458 -5.34 37.39 17.69
N VAL A 459 -6.44 36.74 18.10
CA VAL A 459 -7.52 36.29 17.22
C VAL A 459 -8.88 36.44 17.91
N SER A 460 -9.93 36.78 17.15
CA SER A 460 -11.25 36.99 17.75
C SER A 460 -11.89 35.70 18.30
N ARG A 461 -11.61 34.55 17.68
CA ARG A 461 -12.19 33.25 18.04
C ARG A 461 -11.38 32.09 17.46
N LEU A 462 -11.24 31.02 18.24
CA LEU A 462 -10.78 29.70 17.79
C LEU A 462 -11.84 28.64 18.09
N SER A 463 -11.87 27.58 17.29
CA SER A 463 -12.76 26.44 17.52
C SER A 463 -12.11 25.12 17.12
N ALA A 464 -12.43 24.06 17.86
CA ALA A 464 -12.06 22.68 17.59
C ALA A 464 -13.26 21.78 17.87
N GLY A 465 -13.26 20.54 17.38
CA GLY A 465 -14.31 19.59 17.71
C GLY A 465 -14.02 18.19 17.23
N ASP A 466 -14.71 17.22 17.83
CA ASP A 466 -14.55 15.79 17.56
C ASP A 466 -15.88 15.05 17.76
N VAL A 467 -15.92 13.77 17.42
CA VAL A 467 -17.09 12.89 17.59
C VAL A 467 -16.92 12.00 18.81
N LEU A 468 -17.93 11.99 19.67
CA LEU A 468 -18.03 11.20 20.90
C LEU A 468 -19.11 10.13 20.74
N GLY A 469 -18.78 8.88 21.05
CA GLY A 469 -19.76 7.80 21.26
C GLY A 469 -20.19 7.72 22.72
N VAL A 470 -21.49 7.63 22.98
CA VAL A 470 -22.06 7.46 24.32
C VAL A 470 -22.83 6.14 24.36
N LEU A 471 -22.49 5.27 25.30
CA LEU A 471 -23.04 3.91 25.41
C LEU A 471 -23.93 3.78 26.66
N ASP A 472 -25.00 2.99 26.55
CA ASP A 472 -25.87 2.64 27.67
C ASP A 472 -25.28 1.45 28.44
N PRO A 473 -25.04 1.55 29.76
CA PRO A 473 -24.50 0.46 30.56
C PRO A 473 -25.36 -0.83 30.53
N GLU A 474 -26.67 -0.75 30.29
CA GLU A 474 -27.53 -1.96 30.19
C GLU A 474 -27.36 -2.74 28.88
N THR A 475 -26.79 -2.10 27.83
CA THR A 475 -26.53 -2.78 26.54
C THR A 475 -25.20 -3.52 26.49
N THR A 476 -24.31 -3.32 27.47
CA THR A 476 -23.01 -3.99 27.53
C THR A 476 -23.03 -5.39 28.17
N ASP A 477 -24.09 -5.75 28.90
CA ASP A 477 -24.20 -7.02 29.62
C ASP A 477 -25.10 -8.09 28.93
N ALA A 478 -25.64 -7.80 27.74
CA ALA A 478 -26.62 -8.67 27.08
C ALA A 478 -26.05 -9.77 26.16
N ASP A 479 -24.72 -9.96 26.09
CA ASP A 479 -24.08 -10.94 25.18
C ASP A 479 -23.23 -12.03 25.88
N THR A 480 -23.39 -12.20 27.20
CA THR A 480 -22.80 -13.33 27.95
C THR A 480 -23.78 -13.96 28.92
N ASP A 481 -24.70 -14.78 28.43
CA ASP A 481 -25.15 -16.04 29.04
C ASP A 481 -26.46 -16.50 28.38
N ASP A 482 -26.34 -17.34 27.36
CA ASP A 482 -27.44 -18.23 26.96
C ASP A 482 -26.82 -19.46 26.27
N ASP A 483 -26.45 -20.47 27.06
CA ASP A 483 -26.47 -21.89 26.66
C ASP A 483 -26.01 -22.77 27.84
N GLN A 484 -26.92 -23.01 28.79
CA GLN A 484 -27.26 -24.34 29.33
C GLN A 484 -28.10 -24.21 30.60
N ASP A 485 -29.38 -24.51 30.50
CA ASP A 485 -30.03 -25.45 31.41
C ASP A 485 -31.36 -25.94 30.80
N GLY A 486 -31.51 -27.26 30.71
CA GLY A 486 -32.71 -27.88 30.15
C GLY A 486 -32.65 -29.40 30.07
N ASP A 487 -33.01 -30.02 31.19
CA ASP A 487 -33.74 -31.28 31.33
C ASP A 487 -32.98 -32.61 31.51
N GLY A 488 -33.23 -33.19 32.69
CA GLY A 488 -32.90 -34.56 33.04
C GLY A 488 -33.30 -34.92 34.47
N ASP A 489 -34.59 -34.79 34.77
CA ASP A 489 -35.27 -35.23 35.99
C ASP A 489 -34.83 -36.61 36.54
N GLY A 490 -34.81 -36.71 37.87
CA GLY A 490 -35.71 -37.64 38.54
C GLY A 490 -35.11 -38.90 39.19
N ASP A 491 -35.22 -38.91 40.51
CA ASP A 491 -35.40 -40.06 41.43
C ASP A 491 -34.26 -41.10 41.55
N GLY A 492 -33.85 -41.58 42.72
CA GLY A 492 -34.37 -41.49 44.08
C GLY A 492 -33.71 -42.61 44.91
N ASP A 493 -33.55 -42.34 46.21
CA ASP A 493 -33.26 -43.27 47.32
C ASP A 493 -32.03 -44.21 47.25
N ALA A 494 -30.98 -43.87 48.01
CA ALA A 494 -30.68 -44.45 49.33
C ALA A 494 -29.37 -43.87 49.92
#